data_AF-A0A6J1VVF0-F1
#
_entry.id   AF-A0A6J1VVF0-F1
#
_cell.length_a   1.000
_cell.length_b   1.000
_cell.length_c   1.000
_cell.angle_alpha   90.00
_cell.angle_beta   90.00
_cell.angle_gamma   90.00
#
_symmetry.space_group_name_H-M   'P 1'
#
loop_
_entity.id
_entity.type
_entity.pdbx_description
1 polymer ?
#
loop_
_entity_poly.entity_id
_entity_poly.type
_entity_poly.pdbx_seq_one_letter_code
_entity_poly.pdbx_strand_id
1 'polypeptide(L)' 'CISCGPRNRGHCFGPNICCGEELGCFFGTAETLRCQEENFLPTPCESGRKPCGGNGGMCAASGICCNHDGCMVDSTCDQE' A
#
# COMPACT_ATOMS: atom_id res chain seq x y z
N CYS A 1 0.83 8.28 0.85
CA CYS A 1 0.90 8.49 -0.62
C CYS A 1 -0.49 8.75 -1.21
N ILE A 2 -0.57 9.01 -2.53
CA ILE A 2 -1.80 9.22 -3.31
C ILE A 2 -2.83 8.14 -2.97
N SER A 3 -4.10 8.56 -2.85
CA SER A 3 -5.23 7.67 -2.67
C SER A 3 -5.59 6.93 -3.97
N CYS A 4 -5.97 5.66 -3.84
CA CYS A 4 -6.23 4.75 -4.96
C CYS A 4 -7.40 3.80 -4.65
N GLY A 5 -7.74 2.95 -5.63
CA GLY A 5 -8.79 1.94 -5.48
C GLY A 5 -10.23 2.49 -5.41
N PRO A 6 -11.21 1.61 -5.17
CA PRO A 6 -12.62 1.96 -5.17
C PRO A 6 -12.92 3.09 -4.19
N ARG A 7 -13.54 4.17 -4.68
CA ARG A 7 -13.90 5.36 -3.89
C ARG A 7 -12.71 6.03 -3.21
N ASN A 8 -11.48 5.85 -3.73
CA ASN A 8 -10.24 6.37 -3.15
C ASN A 8 -10.03 5.95 -1.68
N ARG A 9 -10.49 4.75 -1.30
CA ARG A 9 -10.34 4.21 0.07
C ARG A 9 -9.03 3.48 0.33
N GLY A 10 -8.20 3.30 -0.70
CA GLY A 10 -6.86 2.77 -0.56
C GLY A 10 -5.80 3.86 -0.67
N HIS A 11 -4.56 3.48 -0.40
CA HIS A 11 -3.36 4.28 -0.62
C HIS A 11 -2.30 3.49 -1.36
N CYS A 12 -1.50 4.19 -2.16
CA CYS A 12 -0.41 3.58 -2.91
C CYS A 12 0.75 3.19 -1.98
N PHE A 13 1.21 1.95 -2.09
CA PHE A 13 2.42 1.47 -1.40
C PHE A 13 3.61 1.31 -2.36
N GLY A 14 3.33 1.27 -3.66
CA GLY A 14 4.30 1.25 -4.75
C GLY A 14 3.59 1.55 -6.08
N PRO A 15 4.32 1.65 -7.21
CA PRO A 15 3.76 2.08 -8.49
C PRO A 15 2.65 1.14 -9.02
N ASN A 16 2.64 -0.12 -8.56
CA ASN A 16 1.65 -1.13 -8.94
C ASN A 16 0.94 -1.75 -7.72
N ILE A 17 0.92 -1.06 -6.57
CA ILE A 17 0.38 -1.60 -5.32
C ILE A 17 -0.56 -0.59 -4.68
N CYS A 18 -1.83 -0.96 -4.53
CA CYS A 18 -2.85 -0.18 -3.85
C CYS A 18 -3.47 -0.99 -2.73
N CYS A 19 -3.44 -0.51 -1.49
CA CYS A 19 -3.98 -1.23 -0.34
C CYS A 19 -4.86 -0.34 0.53
N GLY A 20 -5.83 -0.94 1.19
CA GLY A 20 -6.64 -0.31 2.22
C GLY A 20 -7.26 -1.34 3.15
N GLU A 21 -7.45 -0.96 4.41
CA GLU A 21 -7.93 -1.83 5.49
C GLU A 21 -9.21 -2.61 5.12
N GLU A 22 -10.20 -1.93 4.56
CA GLU A 22 -11.47 -2.53 4.12
C GLU A 22 -11.43 -3.16 2.71
N LEU A 23 -10.35 -2.93 1.95
CA LEU A 23 -10.22 -3.31 0.54
C LEU A 23 -9.33 -4.55 0.34
N GLY A 24 -8.41 -4.81 1.27
CA GLY A 24 -7.25 -5.65 1.01
C GLY A 24 -6.23 -4.92 0.14
N CYS A 25 -5.55 -5.66 -0.73
CA CYS A 25 -4.53 -5.14 -1.63
C CYS A 25 -4.77 -5.56 -3.09
N PHE A 26 -4.54 -4.61 -3.99
CA PHE A 26 -4.59 -4.78 -5.44
C PHE A 26 -3.19 -4.65 -6.02
N PHE A 27 -2.87 -5.51 -6.99
CA PHE A 27 -1.56 -5.59 -7.64
C PHE A 27 -1.70 -5.56 -9.16
N GLY A 28 -1.20 -4.50 -9.79
CA GLY A 28 -1.21 -4.37 -11.26
C GLY A 28 -2.61 -4.37 -11.90
N THR A 29 -3.65 -4.02 -11.14
CA THR A 29 -5.03 -3.92 -11.62
C THR A 29 -5.40 -2.47 -11.95
N ALA A 30 -6.62 -2.23 -12.41
CA ALA A 30 -7.09 -0.87 -12.72
C ALA A 30 -7.02 0.08 -11.51
N GLU A 31 -7.20 -0.45 -10.30
CA GLU A 31 -7.13 0.25 -9.03
C GLU A 31 -5.75 0.86 -8.74
N THR A 32 -4.68 0.31 -9.33
CA THR A 32 -3.29 0.75 -9.10
C THR A 32 -2.82 1.77 -10.13
N LEU A 33 -3.59 2.07 -11.17
CA LEU A 33 -3.17 2.97 -12.26
C LEU A 33 -2.76 4.37 -11.75
N ARG A 34 -3.47 4.90 -10.75
CA ARG A 34 -3.14 6.19 -10.13
C ARG A 34 -1.82 6.16 -9.36
N CYS A 35 -1.36 5.00 -8.91
CA CYS A 35 -0.09 4.89 -8.18
C CYS A 35 1.13 5.14 -9.05
N GLN A 36 1.00 5.04 -10.37
CA GLN A 36 2.05 5.43 -11.31
C GLN A 36 2.31 6.96 -11.29
N GLU A 37 1.32 7.77 -10.87
CA GLU A 37 1.48 9.22 -10.74
C GLU A 37 2.54 9.59 -9.69
N GLU A 38 2.72 8.77 -8.65
CA GLU A 38 3.76 8.98 -7.62
C GLU A 38 5.18 9.01 -8.21
N ASN A 39 5.45 8.27 -9.30
CA ASN A 39 6.78 8.26 -9.95
C ASN A 39 7.19 9.62 -10.52
N PHE A 40 6.23 10.52 -10.72
CA PHE A 40 6.45 11.87 -11.26
C PHE A 40 6.46 12.95 -10.17
N LEU A 41 6.15 12.60 -8.92
CA LEU A 41 6.16 13.53 -7.81
C LEU A 41 7.58 13.61 -7.21
N PRO A 42 8.15 14.82 -7.06
CA PRO A 42 9.50 14.98 -6.51
C PRO A 42 9.56 14.78 -4.99
N THR A 43 8.41 14.83 -4.31
CA THR A 43 8.31 14.67 -2.86
C THR A 43 8.08 13.22 -2.49
N PRO A 44 8.93 12.60 -1.65
CA PRO A 44 8.69 11.25 -1.17
C PRO A 44 7.43 11.19 -0.31
N CYS A 45 6.78 10.04 -0.33
CA CYS A 45 5.61 9.75 0.48
C CYS A 45 5.75 8.38 1.13
N GLU A 46 5.00 8.15 2.19
CA GLU A 46 4.85 6.84 2.81
C GLU A 46 3.36 6.58 3.07
N SER A 47 2.96 5.32 3.08
CA SER A 47 1.60 4.87 3.36
C SER A 47 1.64 3.81 4.46
N GLY A 48 0.57 3.69 5.23
CA GLY A 48 0.53 2.87 6.44
C GLY A 48 1.05 3.62 7.67
N ARG A 49 0.70 3.12 8.86
CA ARG A 49 1.06 3.75 10.15
C ARG A 49 1.97 2.88 11.02
N LYS A 50 1.88 1.57 10.84
CA LYS A 50 2.58 0.58 11.65
C LYS A 50 3.65 -0.12 10.83
N PRO A 51 4.92 -0.04 11.24
CA PRO A 51 5.98 -0.78 10.58
C PRO A 51 5.81 -2.29 10.77
N CYS A 52 6.19 -3.03 9.73
CA CYS A 52 6.15 -4.49 9.69
C CYS A 52 7.27 -5.04 8.80
N GLY A 53 7.57 -6.32 8.95
CA GLY A 53 8.73 -6.93 8.31
C GLY A 53 10.07 -6.31 8.72
N GLY A 54 11.16 -6.82 8.11
CA GLY A 54 12.53 -6.34 8.39
C GLY A 54 13.04 -5.26 7.43
N ASN A 55 12.32 -4.99 6.33
CA ASN A 55 12.82 -4.21 5.18
C ASN A 55 12.05 -2.90 4.96
N GLY A 56 11.66 -2.21 6.04
CA GLY A 56 10.92 -0.95 5.94
C GLY A 56 9.51 -1.09 5.34
N GLY A 57 8.84 -2.22 5.61
CA GLY A 57 7.45 -2.42 5.25
C GLY A 57 6.51 -1.71 6.23
N MET A 58 5.30 -1.44 5.76
CA MET A 58 4.21 -0.86 6.54
C MET A 58 2.93 -1.69 6.38
N CYS A 59 2.16 -1.82 7.45
CA CYS A 59 0.89 -2.53 7.42
C CYS A 59 -0.07 -1.82 6.47
N ALA A 60 -0.53 -2.56 5.47
CA ALA A 60 -1.27 -2.02 4.34
C ALA A 60 -2.74 -2.43 4.33
N ALA A 61 -3.03 -3.61 4.88
CA ALA A 61 -4.34 -4.13 5.21
C ALA A 61 -4.21 -5.16 6.34
N SER A 62 -5.33 -5.65 6.86
CA SER A 62 -5.34 -6.66 7.92
C SER A 62 -4.54 -7.91 7.52
N GLY A 63 -3.48 -8.20 8.28
CA GLY A 63 -2.56 -9.32 8.05
C GLY A 63 -1.60 -9.15 6.86
N ILE A 64 -1.51 -7.97 6.25
CA ILE A 64 -0.68 -7.72 5.06
C ILE A 64 0.32 -6.58 5.31
N CYS A 65 1.59 -6.92 5.17
CA CYS A 65 2.70 -5.98 5.20
C CYS A 65 3.18 -5.66 3.79
N CYS A 66 3.33 -4.39 3.42
CA CYS A 66 3.78 -3.96 2.10
C CYS A 66 4.93 -2.97 2.15
N ASN A 67 5.79 -3.03 1.15
CA ASN A 67 6.72 -1.96 0.78
C ASN A 67 6.53 -1.63 -0.72
N HIS A 68 7.41 -0.78 -1.28
CA HIS A 68 7.33 -0.38 -2.68
C HIS A 68 7.55 -1.51 -3.71
N ASP A 69 8.20 -2.60 -3.30
CA ASP A 69 8.54 -3.74 -4.16
C ASP A 69 7.46 -4.83 -4.13
N GLY A 70 6.76 -4.99 -3.01
CA GLY A 70 5.77 -6.04 -2.85
C GLY A 70 5.16 -6.12 -1.47
N CYS A 71 4.35 -7.15 -1.27
CA CYS A 71 3.68 -7.42 0.00
C CYS A 71 3.87 -8.87 0.43
N MET A 72 3.78 -9.09 1.74
CA MET A 72 3.79 -10.39 2.37
C MET A 72 2.71 -10.47 3.44
N VAL A 73 2.28 -11.69 3.74
CA VAL A 73 1.42 -11.94 4.90
C VAL A 73 2.27 -11.77 6.16
N ASP A 74 1.79 -10.98 7.10
CA ASP A 74 2.46 -10.70 8.36
C ASP A 74 1.41 -10.51 9.45
N SER A 75 1.37 -11.45 10.41
CA SER A 75 0.40 -11.43 11.51
C SER A 75 0.59 -10.25 12.46
N THR A 76 1.74 -9.55 12.39
CA THR A 76 1.90 -8.28 13.11
C THR A 76 0.94 -7.20 12.61
N CYS A 77 0.40 -7.35 11.40
CA CYS A 77 -0.62 -6.47 10.83
C CYS A 77 -2.06 -6.98 11.05
N ASP A 78 -2.27 -8.07 11.79
CA ASP A 78 -3.61 -8.53 12.13
C ASP A 78 -4.26 -7.52 13.09
N GLN A 79 -5.39 -6.94 12.68
CA GLN A 79 -6.16 -5.93 13.43
C GLN A 79 -5.33 -4.71 13.86
N GLU A 80 -5.26 -3.72 12.98
CA GLU A 80 -5.47 -2.32 13.40
C GLU A 80 -6.90 -1.93 13.04
#